data_AF-A0A2E0Z8X0-F1
#
_entry.id   AF-A0A2E0Z8X0-F1
#
_cell.length_a   1.000
_cell.length_b   1.000
_cell.length_c   1.000
_cell.angle_alpha   90.00
_cell.angle_beta   90.00
_cell.angle_gamma   90.00
#
_symmetry.space_group_name_H-M   'P 1'
#
loop_
_entity.id
_entity.type
_entity.pdbx_description
1 polymer ?
#
loop_
_entity_poly.entity_id
_entity_poly.type
_entity_poly.pdbx_seq_one_letter_code
_entity_poly.pdbx_strand_id
1 'polypeptide(L)'
;MAQKNNPQITQITQIFLSLYKVLARLVSSPCHCQVKRMVFGLGFVFGLLLIGCGTPDDPLPTLAPLVVLPSPTATSLPPTLDISTRAPESGVSGSGSGTTTAQSTPKPTITPTPVNPLINISDPNPNQLLILGNEVAVRGLVQMEPDQSIQVSLVSSNGRLLTEAAATPNEFGWQTSFILPPQVSGAATVRATLLAADGSVLSTYDVPVWLTLNKETADRYLEMFRPTFEATAVGGFNIFFDGEILLPVNRTISVSIWAEDCQTRVARQSFVLGASNRPVYWQGFVVVPEDLEGAACAVASTGEPGTENWREASVPINVLPPTQLEARGVTIGNPPPDSEAIAGQELVLYGTALNVSEGPVSVSILMENGRVVSQTSFNTDYWGYWETAVTLPIDVEGLAEITVSAGEGDTYNESTTIIQVNPAPTPTPGP
;
A
#
# COMPACT_ATOMS: atom_id res chain seq x y z
N MET A 1 -36.76 35.60 57.61
CA MET A 1 -35.43 35.12 57.14
C MET A 1 -35.56 33.64 56.84
N ALA A 2 -35.70 33.28 55.57
CA ALA A 2 -35.76 31.89 55.11
C ALA A 2 -34.82 31.79 53.90
N GLN A 3 -33.76 31.00 54.06
CA GLN A 3 -32.69 30.83 53.07
C GLN A 3 -33.12 29.75 52.07
N LYS A 4 -33.18 30.14 50.79
CA LYS A 4 -33.63 29.31 49.68
C LYS A 4 -32.47 28.40 49.25
N ASN A 5 -32.61 27.09 49.43
CA ASN A 5 -31.63 26.10 49.00
C ASN A 5 -31.64 25.94 47.46
N ASN A 6 -30.45 25.96 46.87
CA ASN A 6 -30.22 25.87 45.42
C ASN A 6 -30.16 24.39 44.97
N PRO A 7 -31.06 23.92 44.09
CA PRO A 7 -31.14 22.50 43.68
C PRO A 7 -29.95 22.01 42.84
N GLN A 8 -29.08 22.91 42.37
CA GLN A 8 -27.89 22.56 41.58
C GLN A 8 -26.79 21.85 42.42
N ILE A 9 -26.73 22.11 43.73
CA ILE A 9 -25.68 21.52 44.60
C ILE A 9 -25.97 20.04 44.88
N THR A 10 -27.24 19.63 44.89
CA THR A 10 -27.63 18.24 45.18
C THR A 10 -27.27 17.27 44.04
N GLN A 11 -27.19 17.76 42.80
CA GLN A 11 -26.94 16.93 41.61
C GLN A 11 -25.44 16.61 41.43
N ILE A 12 -24.56 17.56 41.78
CA ILE A 12 -23.10 17.37 41.72
C ILE A 12 -22.64 16.35 42.77
N THR A 13 -23.23 16.37 43.98
CA THR A 13 -22.88 15.42 45.04
C THR A 13 -23.28 13.98 44.70
N GLN A 14 -24.36 13.76 43.94
CA GLN A 14 -24.75 12.41 43.49
C GLN A 14 -23.82 11.85 42.41
N ILE A 15 -23.27 12.70 41.52
CA ILE A 15 -22.31 12.27 40.49
C ILE A 15 -20.99 11.84 41.13
N PHE A 16 -20.49 12.60 42.11
CA PHE A 16 -19.27 12.24 42.85
C PHE A 16 -19.42 10.95 43.67
N LEU A 17 -20.58 10.70 44.29
CA LEU A 17 -20.84 9.45 45.00
C LEU A 17 -20.98 8.23 44.07
N SER A 18 -21.40 8.43 42.81
CA SER A 18 -21.48 7.36 41.81
C SER A 18 -20.09 7.01 41.26
N LEU A 19 -19.25 8.02 40.97
CA LEU A 19 -17.86 7.78 40.54
C LEU A 19 -17.04 7.08 41.62
N TYR A 20 -17.21 7.44 42.90
CA TYR A 20 -16.50 6.82 44.01
C TYR A 20 -16.87 5.33 44.18
N LYS A 21 -18.13 4.95 43.91
CA LYS A 21 -18.56 3.54 43.96
C LYS A 21 -18.03 2.69 42.81
N VAL A 22 -17.80 3.29 41.64
CA VAL A 22 -17.19 2.59 40.49
C VAL A 22 -15.68 2.40 40.73
N LEU A 23 -14.99 3.43 41.22
CA LEU A 23 -13.58 3.34 41.62
C LEU A 23 -13.35 2.36 42.77
N ALA A 24 -14.25 2.29 43.76
CA ALA A 24 -14.15 1.30 44.84
C ALA A 24 -14.36 -0.16 44.39
N ARG A 25 -15.03 -0.41 43.24
CA ARG A 25 -15.19 -1.75 42.67
C ARG A 25 -13.99 -2.22 41.84
N LEU A 26 -13.16 -1.30 41.34
CA LEU A 26 -11.93 -1.65 40.62
C LEU A 26 -10.80 -2.09 41.55
N VAL A 27 -10.86 -1.73 42.84
CA VAL A 27 -9.81 -2.04 43.83
C VAL A 27 -10.06 -3.37 44.58
N SER A 28 -11.19 -4.04 44.37
CA SER A 28 -11.57 -5.25 45.11
C SER A 28 -11.61 -6.55 44.28
N SER A 29 -10.81 -6.66 43.22
CA SER A 29 -10.66 -7.92 42.48
C SER A 29 -9.42 -8.69 42.97
N PRO A 30 -9.55 -9.89 43.55
CA PRO A 30 -8.41 -10.68 43.98
C PRO A 30 -7.91 -11.53 42.81
N CYS A 31 -6.86 -11.07 42.14
CA CYS A 31 -5.99 -11.98 41.38
C CYS A 31 -4.56 -11.83 41.89
N HIS A 32 -4.14 -12.88 42.58
CA HIS A 32 -2.76 -13.13 42.97
C HIS A 32 -1.85 -13.16 41.74
N CYS A 33 -0.89 -12.24 41.63
CA CYS A 33 0.47 -12.60 41.22
C CYS A 33 1.49 -11.49 41.54
N GLN A 34 2.48 -11.90 42.34
CA GLN A 34 3.86 -11.41 42.39
C GLN A 34 4.16 -9.94 42.82
N VAL A 35 4.44 -9.87 44.11
CA VAL A 35 5.30 -8.95 44.86
C VAL A 35 6.70 -8.82 44.24
N LYS A 36 7.15 -7.60 43.89
CA LYS A 36 8.44 -7.00 44.35
C LYS A 36 8.81 -5.68 43.67
N ARG A 37 9.13 -4.69 44.52
CA ARG A 37 9.98 -3.49 44.30
C ARG A 37 9.37 -2.42 43.38
N MET A 38 9.48 -1.11 43.63
CA MET A 38 10.34 -0.37 44.53
C MET A 38 9.72 1.02 44.76
N VAL A 39 9.63 1.41 46.03
CA VAL A 39 9.47 2.78 46.51
C VAL A 39 10.83 3.47 46.38
N PHE A 40 10.94 4.56 45.62
CA PHE A 40 12.00 5.61 45.67
C PHE A 40 11.72 6.52 44.47
N GLY A 41 11.66 7.85 44.52
CA GLY A 41 11.84 8.81 45.59
C GLY A 41 11.42 10.16 45.01
N LEU A 42 10.55 10.84 45.76
CA LEU A 42 10.15 12.23 45.55
C LEU A 42 11.35 13.12 45.93
N GLY A 43 11.90 13.88 44.98
CA GLY A 43 12.84 14.95 45.31
C GLY A 43 13.91 15.24 44.26
N PHE A 44 13.64 16.22 43.38
CA PHE A 44 14.65 17.20 42.99
C PHE A 44 13.94 18.41 42.34
N VAL A 45 13.67 19.41 43.16
CA VAL A 45 13.34 20.78 42.74
C VAL A 45 14.57 21.62 43.13
N PHE A 46 14.99 22.53 42.24
CA PHE A 46 16.04 23.56 42.35
C PHE A 46 17.46 23.25 41.81
N GLY A 47 17.84 24.03 40.80
CA GLY A 47 19.20 24.19 40.22
C GLY A 47 19.24 23.73 38.77
N LEU A 48 19.52 24.53 37.73
CA LEU A 48 20.18 25.80 37.61
C LEU A 48 19.69 26.52 36.34
N LEU A 49 19.39 27.82 36.48
CA LEU A 49 19.67 28.82 35.45
C LEU A 49 21.19 29.00 35.39
N LEU A 50 21.79 28.99 34.20
CA LEU A 50 22.88 29.87 33.74
C LEU A 50 23.37 29.45 32.33
N ILE A 51 23.06 30.31 31.36
CA ILE A 51 23.94 30.87 30.30
C ILE A 51 24.80 29.90 29.48
N GLY A 52 24.54 29.88 28.17
CA GLY A 52 25.47 29.44 27.13
C GLY A 52 24.99 29.83 25.73
N CYS A 53 25.22 31.08 25.33
CA CYS A 53 25.00 31.56 23.96
C CYS A 53 26.24 31.15 23.14
N GLY A 54 26.08 30.19 22.23
CA GLY A 54 27.12 29.77 21.30
C GLY A 54 26.50 29.55 19.92
N THR A 55 26.71 30.51 19.03
CA THR A 55 26.42 30.41 17.60
C THR A 55 27.40 29.43 16.95
N PRO A 56 26.96 28.37 16.24
CA PRO A 56 27.84 27.64 15.36
C PRO A 56 28.01 28.41 14.04
N ASP A 57 29.27 28.65 13.67
CA ASP A 57 29.67 29.12 12.35
C ASP A 57 29.31 28.06 11.30
N ASP A 58 28.47 28.43 10.33
CA ASP A 58 28.17 27.62 9.14
C ASP A 58 29.42 27.45 8.26
N PRO A 59 29.85 26.23 7.92
CA PRO A 59 30.84 26.04 6.86
C PRO A 59 30.18 26.24 5.47
N LEU A 60 30.83 27.07 4.64
CA LEU A 60 30.48 27.28 3.24
C LEU A 60 30.36 25.95 2.45
N PRO A 61 29.45 25.87 1.47
CA PRO A 61 29.32 24.69 0.61
C PRO A 61 30.59 24.50 -0.23
N THR A 62 31.24 23.35 -0.05
CA THR A 62 32.33 22.90 -0.92
C THR A 62 31.73 22.42 -2.24
N LEU A 63 32.05 23.13 -3.33
CA LEU A 63 31.69 22.73 -4.69
C LEU A 63 32.31 21.36 -5.01
N ALA A 64 31.45 20.37 -5.27
CA ALA A 64 31.88 19.07 -5.78
C ALA A 64 32.48 19.22 -7.20
N PRO A 65 33.57 18.50 -7.52
CA PRO A 65 34.13 18.52 -8.87
C PRO A 65 33.17 17.84 -9.86
N LEU A 66 32.91 18.50 -11.00
CA LEU A 66 32.20 17.91 -12.14
C LEU A 66 32.95 16.66 -12.62
N VAL A 67 32.30 15.51 -12.52
CA VAL A 67 32.72 14.27 -13.19
C VAL A 67 32.35 14.40 -14.67
N VAL A 68 33.36 14.61 -15.51
CA VAL A 68 33.21 14.54 -16.97
C VAL A 68 33.25 13.07 -17.38
N LEU A 69 32.10 12.52 -17.77
CA LEU A 69 32.00 11.19 -18.37
C LEU A 69 32.65 11.20 -19.77
N PRO A 70 33.50 10.21 -20.12
CA PRO A 70 34.05 10.11 -21.47
C PRO A 70 32.95 9.83 -22.49
N SER A 71 33.04 10.46 -23.66
CA SER A 71 32.13 10.23 -24.77
C SER A 71 32.18 8.77 -25.24
N PRO A 72 31.03 8.15 -25.58
CA PRO A 72 31.00 6.75 -26.01
C PRO A 72 31.79 6.57 -27.31
N THR A 73 32.75 5.65 -27.29
CA THR A 73 33.49 5.21 -28.47
C THR A 73 32.59 4.26 -29.26
N ALA A 74 32.30 4.59 -30.53
CA ALA A 74 31.54 3.73 -31.41
C ALA A 74 32.34 2.45 -31.74
N THR A 75 31.92 1.33 -31.17
CA THR A 75 32.46 0.00 -31.51
C THR A 75 31.83 -0.44 -32.84
N SER A 76 32.63 -0.51 -33.90
CA SER A 76 32.20 -1.06 -35.19
C SER A 76 31.87 -2.54 -35.05
N LEU A 77 30.68 -2.94 -35.49
CA LEU A 77 30.28 -4.35 -35.60
C LEU A 77 31.23 -5.11 -36.55
N PRO A 78 31.53 -6.39 -36.27
CA PRO A 78 32.36 -7.20 -37.16
C PRO A 78 31.67 -7.40 -38.52
N PRO A 79 32.44 -7.49 -39.62
CA PRO A 79 31.89 -7.65 -40.95
C PRO A 79 31.13 -8.97 -41.08
N THR A 80 29.89 -8.88 -41.57
CA THR A 80 29.02 -10.01 -41.90
C THR A 80 29.64 -10.84 -43.02
N LEU A 81 29.76 -12.14 -42.80
CA LEU A 81 30.33 -13.09 -43.77
C LEU A 81 29.33 -13.32 -44.92
N ASP A 82 29.72 -12.96 -46.15
CA ASP A 82 28.91 -13.12 -47.35
C ASP A 82 28.96 -14.58 -47.85
N ILE A 83 27.85 -15.30 -47.67
CA ILE A 83 27.70 -16.73 -47.98
C ILE A 83 27.52 -16.96 -49.50
N SER A 84 27.41 -15.91 -50.33
CA SER A 84 27.24 -16.04 -51.78
C SER A 84 28.52 -16.42 -52.54
N THR A 85 29.68 -16.45 -51.88
CA THR A 85 30.98 -16.71 -52.51
C THR A 85 31.53 -18.13 -52.34
N ARG A 86 30.79 -19.03 -51.68
CA ARG A 86 31.26 -20.42 -51.48
C ARG A 86 30.92 -21.28 -52.71
N ALA A 87 31.95 -21.60 -53.50
CA ALA A 87 31.85 -22.59 -54.58
C ALA A 87 31.51 -23.98 -54.02
N PRO A 88 30.69 -24.79 -54.72
CA PRO A 88 30.40 -26.15 -54.29
C PRO A 88 31.65 -27.03 -54.46
N GLU A 89 32.15 -27.59 -53.37
CA GLU A 89 33.20 -28.61 -53.38
C GLU A 89 32.67 -29.88 -54.07
N SER A 90 33.01 -30.04 -55.35
CA SER A 90 32.81 -31.28 -56.10
C SER A 90 33.94 -32.24 -55.79
N GLY A 91 33.77 -33.03 -54.74
CA GLY A 91 34.67 -34.12 -54.37
C GLY A 91 34.07 -35.48 -54.65
N VAL A 92 34.03 -35.92 -55.91
CA VAL A 92 33.83 -37.35 -56.25
C VAL A 92 34.81 -37.73 -57.35
N SER A 93 35.95 -38.30 -56.95
CA SER A 93 36.82 -39.06 -57.84
C SER A 93 36.26 -40.47 -57.98
N GLY A 94 35.99 -40.89 -59.22
CA GLY A 94 35.62 -42.25 -59.55
C GLY A 94 36.83 -43.15 -59.74
N SER A 95 36.84 -44.30 -59.08
CA SER A 95 37.43 -45.55 -59.60
C SER A 95 36.96 -46.73 -58.75
N GLY A 96 36.35 -47.74 -59.36
CA GLY A 96 36.13 -49.03 -58.70
C GLY A 96 34.81 -49.68 -59.06
N SER A 97 34.85 -50.54 -60.08
CA SER A 97 33.81 -51.53 -60.39
C SER A 97 33.57 -52.43 -59.18
N GLY A 98 32.34 -52.46 -58.68
CA GLY A 98 31.89 -53.37 -57.63
C GLY A 98 30.38 -53.29 -57.50
N THR A 99 29.68 -54.36 -57.89
CA THR A 99 28.25 -54.57 -57.65
C THR A 99 27.93 -54.47 -56.16
N THR A 100 27.31 -53.37 -55.75
CA THR A 100 26.74 -53.20 -54.41
C THR A 100 25.24 -53.06 -54.52
N THR A 101 24.54 -54.04 -53.95
CA THR A 101 23.12 -53.99 -53.59
C THR A 101 22.78 -52.62 -53.00
N ALA A 102 21.74 -51.98 -53.54
CA ALA A 102 21.22 -50.72 -53.04
C ALA A 102 20.73 -50.90 -51.59
N GLN A 103 21.58 -50.56 -50.63
CA GLN A 103 21.20 -50.40 -49.24
C GLN A 103 20.38 -49.12 -49.15
N SER A 104 19.09 -49.25 -48.89
CA SER A 104 18.19 -48.13 -48.63
C SER A 104 18.78 -47.26 -47.52
N THR A 105 19.17 -46.04 -47.84
CA THR A 105 19.55 -45.05 -46.82
C THR A 105 18.33 -44.87 -45.92
N PRO A 106 18.42 -45.13 -44.60
CA PRO A 106 17.30 -44.87 -43.70
C PRO A 106 16.92 -43.40 -43.83
N LYS A 107 15.64 -43.13 -44.05
CA LYS A 107 15.07 -41.78 -44.03
C LYS A 107 15.56 -41.11 -42.74
N PRO A 108 16.15 -39.90 -42.77
CA PRO A 108 16.55 -39.23 -41.55
C PRO A 108 15.31 -39.05 -40.69
N THR A 109 15.20 -39.86 -39.64
CA THR A 109 14.25 -39.64 -38.56
C THR A 109 14.79 -38.45 -37.79
N ILE A 110 14.37 -37.26 -38.20
CA ILE A 110 14.44 -36.07 -37.35
C ILE A 110 13.49 -36.38 -36.19
N THR A 111 14.02 -36.96 -35.11
CA THR A 111 13.32 -36.96 -33.84
C THR A 111 13.23 -35.49 -33.45
N PRO A 112 12.03 -34.87 -33.44
CA PRO A 112 11.92 -33.48 -33.03
C PRO A 112 12.54 -33.36 -31.63
N THR A 113 13.53 -32.48 -31.49
CA THR A 113 14.08 -32.15 -30.19
C THR A 113 12.92 -31.63 -29.34
N PRO A 114 12.66 -32.21 -28.14
CA PRO A 114 11.63 -31.70 -27.25
C PRO A 114 11.87 -30.22 -27.03
N VAL A 115 10.93 -29.37 -27.43
CA VAL A 115 11.05 -27.96 -27.14
C VAL A 115 10.41 -27.71 -25.79
N ASN A 116 11.14 -27.02 -24.92
CA ASN A 116 10.60 -26.68 -23.61
C ASN A 116 9.33 -25.83 -23.81
N PRO A 117 8.20 -26.24 -23.22
CA PRO A 117 6.97 -25.46 -23.30
C PRO A 117 7.22 -24.07 -22.73
N LEU A 118 6.80 -23.05 -23.47
CA LEU A 118 6.98 -21.65 -23.09
C LEU A 118 5.68 -20.90 -23.37
N ILE A 119 5.24 -20.11 -22.41
CA ILE A 119 4.11 -19.20 -22.56
C ILE A 119 4.52 -17.82 -22.08
N ASN A 120 4.04 -16.78 -22.75
CA ASN A 120 4.15 -15.41 -22.26
C ASN A 120 2.82 -14.67 -22.44
N ILE A 121 2.72 -13.50 -21.81
CA ILE A 121 1.65 -12.53 -22.01
C ILE A 121 2.31 -11.28 -22.62
N SER A 122 1.79 -10.83 -23.76
CA SER A 122 2.23 -9.62 -24.46
C SER A 122 1.32 -8.42 -24.19
N ASP A 123 0.09 -8.68 -23.74
CA ASP A 123 -0.92 -7.67 -23.40
C ASP A 123 -1.90 -8.33 -22.40
N PRO A 124 -2.16 -7.72 -21.23
CA PRO A 124 -1.74 -6.38 -20.81
C PRO A 124 -0.24 -6.23 -20.53
N ASN A 125 0.22 -4.98 -20.50
CA ASN A 125 1.57 -4.65 -20.01
C ASN A 125 1.62 -4.71 -18.48
N PRO A 126 2.80 -4.97 -17.88
CA PRO A 126 2.98 -4.85 -16.44
C PRO A 126 2.53 -3.48 -15.91
N ASN A 127 1.81 -3.50 -14.80
CA ASN A 127 1.22 -2.34 -14.11
C ASN A 127 0.17 -1.56 -14.92
N GLN A 128 -0.37 -2.14 -15.99
CA GLN A 128 -1.46 -1.53 -16.73
C GLN A 128 -2.72 -1.41 -15.84
N LEU A 129 -3.41 -0.26 -15.96
CA LEU A 129 -4.71 -0.04 -15.33
C LEU A 129 -5.81 -0.71 -16.16
N LEU A 130 -6.58 -1.58 -15.52
CA LEU A 130 -7.72 -2.25 -16.12
C LEU A 130 -8.99 -1.80 -15.41
N ILE A 131 -10.00 -1.39 -16.19
CA ILE A 131 -11.23 -0.81 -15.66
C ILE A 131 -12.24 -1.91 -15.36
N LEU A 132 -12.70 -1.98 -14.12
CA LEU A 132 -13.70 -2.94 -13.66
C LEU A 132 -15.01 -2.82 -14.44
N GLY A 133 -15.65 -3.96 -14.74
CA GLY A 133 -16.85 -4.05 -15.56
C GLY A 133 -16.60 -4.05 -17.07
N ASN A 134 -15.39 -3.69 -17.53
CA ASN A 134 -15.04 -3.76 -18.95
C ASN A 134 -14.55 -5.16 -19.34
N GLU A 135 -14.68 -5.47 -20.62
CA GLU A 135 -14.00 -6.61 -21.23
C GLU A 135 -12.51 -6.29 -21.42
N VAL A 136 -11.65 -7.22 -21.01
CA VAL A 136 -10.20 -7.13 -21.22
C VAL A 136 -9.77 -8.26 -22.13
N ALA A 137 -9.09 -7.90 -23.21
CA ALA A 137 -8.41 -8.86 -24.07
C ALA A 137 -7.03 -9.18 -23.48
N VAL A 138 -6.70 -10.45 -23.41
CA VAL A 138 -5.39 -10.95 -23.01
C VAL A 138 -4.81 -11.75 -24.16
N ARG A 139 -3.56 -11.50 -24.52
CA ARG A 139 -2.89 -12.17 -25.64
C ARG A 139 -1.41 -12.36 -25.36
N GLY A 140 -0.83 -13.33 -26.03
CA GLY A 140 0.58 -13.63 -25.91
C GLY A 140 1.04 -14.62 -26.97
N LEU A 141 2.27 -15.07 -26.79
CA LEU A 141 2.92 -16.11 -27.55
C LEU A 141 2.97 -17.38 -26.70
N VAL A 142 2.94 -18.51 -27.40
CA VAL A 142 3.02 -19.82 -26.78
C VAL A 142 3.74 -20.77 -27.72
N GLN A 143 4.51 -21.68 -27.12
CA GLN A 143 5.03 -22.85 -27.77
C GLN A 143 4.40 -24.08 -27.09
N MET A 144 3.48 -24.73 -27.81
CA MET A 144 2.67 -25.82 -27.28
C MET A 144 2.48 -26.96 -28.27
N GLU A 145 2.21 -28.15 -27.74
CA GLU A 145 1.77 -29.32 -28.51
C GLU A 145 0.23 -29.30 -28.74
N PRO A 146 -0.29 -30.00 -29.76
CA PRO A 146 -1.72 -29.92 -30.13
C PRO A 146 -2.72 -30.39 -29.07
N ASP A 147 -2.28 -31.18 -28.09
CA ASP A 147 -3.09 -31.73 -27.00
C ASP A 147 -3.01 -30.90 -25.71
N GLN A 148 -2.20 -29.85 -25.71
CA GLN A 148 -2.06 -28.92 -24.59
C GLN A 148 -3.15 -27.86 -24.65
N SER A 149 -3.40 -27.18 -23.54
CA SER A 149 -4.39 -26.10 -23.45
C SER A 149 -3.87 -24.91 -22.65
N ILE A 150 -4.46 -23.73 -22.88
CA ILE A 150 -4.06 -22.49 -22.21
C ILE A 150 -5.23 -21.99 -21.38
N GLN A 151 -4.97 -21.73 -20.11
CA GLN A 151 -5.92 -21.15 -19.17
C GLN A 151 -5.39 -19.80 -18.71
N VAL A 152 -6.24 -18.79 -18.74
CA VAL A 152 -5.89 -17.44 -18.31
C VAL A 152 -6.80 -17.07 -17.16
N SER A 153 -6.18 -16.71 -16.04
CA SER A 153 -6.86 -16.34 -14.81
C SER A 153 -6.48 -14.93 -14.40
N LEU A 154 -7.44 -14.19 -13.86
CA LEU A 154 -7.19 -12.97 -13.10
C LEU A 154 -7.27 -13.30 -11.61
N VAL A 155 -6.19 -13.05 -10.90
CA VAL A 155 -6.06 -13.34 -9.47
C VAL A 155 -5.80 -12.02 -8.73
N SER A 156 -6.61 -11.67 -7.73
CA SER A 156 -6.33 -10.48 -6.90
C SER A 156 -5.09 -10.69 -6.03
N SER A 157 -4.54 -9.59 -5.50
CA SER A 157 -3.35 -9.64 -4.63
C SER A 157 -3.54 -10.53 -3.40
N ASN A 158 -4.78 -10.74 -2.94
CA ASN A 158 -5.09 -11.70 -1.88
C ASN A 158 -5.22 -13.17 -2.34
N GLY A 159 -4.71 -13.51 -3.51
CA GLY A 159 -4.70 -14.87 -4.07
C GLY A 159 -6.08 -15.38 -4.52
N ARG A 160 -7.13 -14.56 -4.48
CA ARG A 160 -8.48 -14.97 -4.90
C ARG A 160 -8.59 -14.97 -6.43
N LEU A 161 -9.07 -16.08 -6.98
CA LEU A 161 -9.47 -16.15 -8.37
C LEU A 161 -10.70 -15.25 -8.61
N LEU A 162 -10.56 -14.25 -9.47
CA LEU A 162 -11.64 -13.34 -9.83
C LEU A 162 -12.40 -13.83 -11.05
N THR A 163 -11.66 -14.23 -12.09
CA THR A 163 -12.23 -14.75 -13.33
C THR A 163 -11.20 -15.60 -14.06
N GLU A 164 -11.68 -16.46 -14.94
CA GLU A 164 -10.87 -17.39 -15.70
C GLU A 164 -11.50 -17.66 -17.07
N ALA A 165 -10.65 -17.80 -18.08
CA ALA A 165 -11.06 -18.12 -19.43
C ALA A 165 -10.04 -19.04 -20.11
N ALA A 166 -10.53 -19.95 -20.96
CA ALA A 166 -9.68 -20.68 -21.88
C ALA A 166 -9.20 -19.74 -22.99
N ALA A 167 -7.93 -19.87 -23.40
CA ALA A 167 -7.41 -19.15 -24.54
C ALA A 167 -7.39 -20.02 -25.80
N THR A 168 -7.61 -19.35 -26.94
CA THR A 168 -7.59 -20.00 -28.25
C THR A 168 -6.26 -19.66 -28.94
N PRO A 169 -5.44 -20.67 -29.29
CA PRO A 169 -4.27 -20.46 -30.14
C PRO A 169 -4.68 -19.96 -31.53
N ASN A 170 -3.87 -19.08 -32.11
CA ASN A 170 -4.05 -18.54 -33.45
C ASN A 170 -2.68 -18.40 -34.16
N GLU A 171 -2.69 -17.92 -35.40
CA GLU A 171 -1.47 -17.78 -36.22
C GLU A 171 -0.45 -16.78 -35.64
N PHE A 172 -0.85 -15.93 -34.70
CA PHE A 172 -0.02 -14.90 -34.07
C PHE A 172 0.28 -15.21 -32.58
N GLY A 173 -0.08 -16.39 -32.07
CA GLY A 173 0.11 -16.78 -30.68
C GLY A 173 -1.18 -17.32 -30.06
N TRP A 174 -1.68 -16.68 -29.01
CA TRP A 174 -2.94 -17.03 -28.35
C TRP A 174 -3.67 -15.79 -27.89
N GLN A 175 -4.99 -15.90 -27.74
CA GLN A 175 -5.81 -14.82 -27.20
C GLN A 175 -7.01 -15.35 -26.42
N THR A 176 -7.48 -14.53 -25.49
CA THR A 176 -8.77 -14.69 -24.80
C THR A 176 -9.29 -13.33 -24.36
N SER A 177 -10.53 -13.30 -23.87
CA SER A 177 -11.08 -12.14 -23.19
C SER A 177 -11.97 -12.57 -22.03
N PHE A 178 -12.07 -11.70 -21.02
CA PHE A 178 -13.02 -11.86 -19.93
C PHE A 178 -13.51 -10.50 -19.44
N ILE A 179 -14.72 -10.48 -18.90
CA ILE A 179 -15.30 -9.31 -18.25
C ILE A 179 -14.72 -9.22 -16.84
N LEU A 180 -14.19 -8.05 -16.48
CA LEU A 180 -13.64 -7.81 -15.14
C LEU A 180 -14.77 -7.74 -14.10
N PRO A 181 -14.78 -8.62 -13.07
CA PRO A 181 -15.81 -8.59 -12.04
C PRO A 181 -15.78 -7.28 -11.26
N PRO A 182 -16.91 -6.57 -11.06
CA PRO A 182 -16.93 -5.23 -10.47
C PRO A 182 -16.66 -5.19 -8.95
N GLN A 183 -16.35 -6.33 -8.32
CA GLN A 183 -16.32 -6.46 -6.85
C GLN A 183 -14.94 -6.19 -6.23
N VAL A 184 -13.85 -6.37 -6.96
CA VAL A 184 -12.49 -6.34 -6.40
C VAL A 184 -11.62 -5.32 -7.12
N SER A 185 -11.13 -4.32 -6.40
CA SER A 185 -10.20 -3.30 -6.89
C SER A 185 -8.80 -3.43 -6.25
N GLY A 186 -7.83 -2.74 -6.84
CA GLY A 186 -6.44 -2.73 -6.38
C GLY A 186 -5.54 -3.69 -7.16
N ALA A 187 -4.49 -4.20 -6.52
CA ALA A 187 -3.48 -5.01 -7.20
C ALA A 187 -4.02 -6.40 -7.58
N ALA A 188 -3.69 -6.84 -8.79
CA ALA A 188 -4.01 -8.17 -9.30
C ALA A 188 -2.90 -8.69 -10.22
N THR A 189 -3.01 -9.96 -10.60
CA THR A 189 -2.11 -10.63 -11.54
C THR A 189 -2.94 -11.30 -12.62
N VAL A 190 -2.63 -11.01 -13.88
CA VAL A 190 -3.07 -11.82 -15.01
C VAL A 190 -2.08 -12.97 -15.16
N ARG A 191 -2.56 -14.18 -14.97
CA ARG A 191 -1.77 -15.41 -15.03
C ARG A 191 -2.19 -16.23 -16.23
N ALA A 192 -1.23 -16.58 -17.08
CA ALA A 192 -1.42 -17.54 -18.16
C ALA A 192 -0.73 -18.86 -17.79
N THR A 193 -1.48 -19.94 -17.83
CA THR A 193 -1.02 -21.29 -17.48
C THR A 193 -1.16 -22.18 -18.70
N LEU A 194 -0.05 -22.79 -19.12
CA LEU A 194 -0.03 -23.84 -20.13
C LEU A 194 -0.19 -25.19 -19.45
N LEU A 195 -1.21 -25.94 -19.85
CA LEU A 195 -1.61 -27.22 -19.28
C LEU A 195 -1.37 -28.35 -20.28
N ALA A 196 -0.91 -29.50 -19.78
CA ALA A 196 -0.86 -30.74 -20.54
C ALA A 196 -2.27 -31.35 -20.72
N ALA A 197 -2.37 -32.40 -21.55
CA ALA A 197 -3.61 -33.13 -21.77
C ALA A 197 -4.20 -33.79 -20.49
N ASP A 198 -3.35 -34.10 -19.50
CA ASP A 198 -3.77 -34.62 -18.20
C ASP A 198 -4.11 -33.52 -17.18
N GLY A 199 -4.03 -32.25 -17.58
CA GLY A 199 -4.30 -31.08 -16.73
C GLY A 199 -3.11 -30.64 -15.87
N SER A 200 -1.94 -31.28 -15.99
CA SER A 200 -0.73 -30.83 -15.27
C SER A 200 -0.20 -29.50 -15.81
N VAL A 201 0.33 -28.67 -14.91
CA VAL A 201 0.91 -27.37 -15.27
C VAL A 201 2.29 -27.59 -15.90
N LEU A 202 2.44 -27.15 -17.15
CA LEU A 202 3.70 -27.19 -17.89
C LEU A 202 4.51 -25.90 -17.75
N SER A 203 3.84 -24.75 -17.77
CA SER A 203 4.47 -23.43 -17.64
C SER A 203 3.44 -22.41 -17.17
N THR A 204 3.91 -21.39 -16.43
CA THR A 204 3.09 -20.27 -15.96
C THR A 204 3.79 -18.95 -16.28
N TYR A 205 3.03 -17.92 -16.61
CA TYR A 205 3.52 -16.56 -16.79
C TYR A 205 2.56 -15.56 -16.14
N ASP A 206 3.11 -14.68 -15.31
CA ASP A 206 2.35 -13.72 -14.49
C ASP A 206 2.66 -12.29 -14.92
N VAL A 207 1.62 -11.47 -15.11
CA VAL A 207 1.72 -10.02 -15.36
C VAL A 207 0.98 -9.28 -14.26
N PRO A 208 1.67 -8.44 -13.45
CA PRO A 208 1.00 -7.60 -12.46
C PRO A 208 0.19 -6.52 -13.17
N VAL A 209 -1.02 -6.26 -12.69
CA VAL A 209 -1.94 -5.24 -13.21
C VAL A 209 -2.66 -4.53 -12.05
N TRP A 210 -3.24 -3.37 -12.34
CA TRP A 210 -4.03 -2.61 -11.37
C TRP A 210 -5.49 -2.54 -11.79
N LEU A 211 -6.37 -3.03 -10.93
CA LEU A 211 -7.82 -3.00 -11.15
C LEU A 211 -8.40 -1.69 -10.60
N THR A 212 -8.91 -0.85 -11.49
CA THR A 212 -9.48 0.45 -11.14
C THR A 212 -10.97 0.51 -11.39
N LEU A 213 -11.68 1.27 -10.58
CA LEU A 213 -13.11 1.49 -10.70
C LEU A 213 -13.40 2.57 -11.75
N ASN A 214 -14.52 2.46 -12.45
CA ASN A 214 -15.14 3.59 -13.11
C ASN A 214 -16.24 4.18 -12.22
N LYS A 215 -15.90 5.24 -11.47
CA LYS A 215 -16.83 5.87 -10.51
C LYS A 215 -18.05 6.52 -11.16
N GLU A 216 -17.95 6.92 -12.43
CA GLU A 216 -19.06 7.57 -13.14
C GLU A 216 -20.21 6.60 -13.44
N THR A 217 -19.87 5.32 -13.62
CA THR A 217 -20.83 4.27 -13.96
C THR A 217 -21.14 3.32 -12.80
N ALA A 218 -20.34 3.35 -11.74
CA ALA A 218 -20.52 2.47 -10.59
C ALA A 218 -21.69 2.91 -9.71
N ASP A 219 -22.63 2.01 -9.49
CA ASP A 219 -23.74 2.18 -8.55
C ASP A 219 -23.31 1.97 -7.08
N ARG A 220 -22.24 1.20 -6.88
CA ARG A 220 -21.66 0.82 -5.59
C ARG A 220 -20.18 0.53 -5.78
N TYR A 221 -19.35 1.12 -4.93
CA TYR A 221 -17.92 0.87 -4.95
C TYR A 221 -17.26 1.02 -3.58
N LEU A 222 -16.08 0.44 -3.47
CA LEU A 222 -15.12 0.68 -2.40
C LEU A 222 -13.76 0.92 -3.07
N GLU A 223 -13.19 2.08 -2.82
CA GLU A 223 -11.84 2.44 -3.21
C GLU A 223 -11.00 2.64 -1.95
N MET A 224 -9.72 2.29 -2.05
CA MET A 224 -8.74 2.46 -1.00
C MET A 224 -7.60 3.33 -1.54
N PHE A 225 -7.35 4.46 -0.90
CA PHE A 225 -6.24 5.35 -1.23
C PHE A 225 -4.98 4.96 -0.45
N ARG A 226 -5.13 4.59 0.81
CA ARG A 226 -4.04 4.07 1.65
C ARG A 226 -4.41 2.76 2.34
N PRO A 227 -3.44 1.87 2.53
CA PRO A 227 -2.02 2.02 2.16
C PRO A 227 -1.78 1.87 0.64
N THR A 228 -0.72 2.49 0.15
CA THR A 228 -0.20 2.31 -1.22
C THR A 228 0.74 1.11 -1.28
N PHE A 229 1.12 0.65 -2.48
CA PHE A 229 2.02 -0.49 -2.68
C PHE A 229 3.38 -0.34 -1.97
N GLU A 230 3.85 0.90 -1.83
CA GLU A 230 5.15 1.22 -1.22
C GLU A 230 5.01 1.63 0.26
N ALA A 231 3.81 1.53 0.82
CA ALA A 231 3.59 1.87 2.22
C ALA A 231 4.37 0.92 3.13
N THR A 232 5.11 1.50 4.07
CA THR A 232 5.84 0.74 5.08
C THR A 232 4.89 0.35 6.20
N ALA A 233 4.75 -0.96 6.42
CA ALA A 233 4.08 -1.51 7.59
C ALA A 233 5.14 -2.00 8.59
N VAL A 234 4.92 -1.81 9.89
CA VAL A 234 5.86 -2.27 10.92
C VAL A 234 5.11 -3.07 11.97
N GLY A 235 5.61 -4.25 12.30
CA GLY A 235 5.03 -5.10 13.35
C GLY A 235 4.93 -4.35 14.68
N GLY A 236 3.74 -4.37 15.30
CA GLY A 236 3.45 -3.69 16.57
C GLY A 236 2.94 -2.25 16.44
N PHE A 237 2.92 -1.68 15.24
CA PHE A 237 2.51 -0.29 14.99
C PHE A 237 1.20 -0.18 14.20
N ASN A 238 0.61 1.02 14.20
CA ASN A 238 -0.59 1.30 13.41
C ASN A 238 -0.25 1.49 11.92
N ILE A 239 -1.02 0.82 11.05
CA ILE A 239 -1.12 1.16 9.63
C ILE A 239 -2.48 1.80 9.35
N PHE A 240 -2.46 2.94 8.65
CA PHE A 240 -3.67 3.67 8.31
C PHE A 240 -4.31 3.15 7.02
N PHE A 241 -5.63 3.18 7.03
CA PHE A 241 -6.46 2.91 5.88
C PHE A 241 -7.38 4.09 5.64
N ASP A 242 -7.52 4.47 4.38
CA ASP A 242 -8.55 5.41 3.96
C ASP A 242 -8.91 5.21 2.50
N GLY A 243 -10.00 5.84 2.12
CA GLY A 243 -10.54 5.72 0.80
C GLY A 243 -11.89 6.39 0.68
N GLU A 244 -12.57 6.03 -0.39
CA GLU A 244 -13.91 6.48 -0.68
C GLU A 244 -14.83 5.27 -0.86
N ILE A 245 -16.08 5.39 -0.42
CA ILE A 245 -17.06 4.32 -0.53
C ILE A 245 -18.43 4.86 -0.90
N LEU A 246 -19.14 4.13 -1.76
CA LEU A 246 -20.52 4.40 -2.13
C LEU A 246 -21.42 3.23 -1.74
N LEU A 247 -22.49 3.55 -1.01
CA LEU A 247 -23.53 2.62 -0.54
C LEU A 247 -23.01 1.38 0.24
N PRO A 248 -22.16 1.49 1.28
CA PRO A 248 -21.68 0.35 2.07
C PRO A 248 -22.77 -0.63 2.54
N VAL A 249 -22.50 -1.95 2.51
CA VAL A 249 -23.41 -2.96 3.07
C VAL A 249 -23.51 -2.76 4.58
N ASN A 250 -24.73 -2.65 5.10
CA ASN A 250 -25.00 -2.38 6.52
C ASN A 250 -24.26 -1.14 7.07
N ARG A 251 -23.87 -0.20 6.19
CA ARG A 251 -23.03 0.95 6.52
C ARG A 251 -21.70 0.57 7.19
N THR A 252 -21.23 -0.64 6.98
CA THR A 252 -20.03 -1.15 7.66
C THR A 252 -18.89 -1.29 6.66
N ILE A 253 -17.73 -0.83 7.07
CA ILE A 253 -16.46 -1.12 6.41
C ILE A 253 -15.58 -1.92 7.37
N SER A 254 -14.82 -2.85 6.80
CA SER A 254 -13.81 -3.63 7.50
C SER A 254 -12.46 -3.39 6.85
N VAL A 255 -11.45 -3.09 7.66
CA VAL A 255 -10.06 -3.00 7.24
C VAL A 255 -9.28 -4.12 7.93
N SER A 256 -8.33 -4.71 7.23
CA SER A 256 -7.66 -5.91 7.70
C SER A 256 -6.28 -6.11 7.09
N ILE A 257 -5.44 -6.84 7.81
CA ILE A 257 -4.15 -7.32 7.34
C ILE A 257 -4.23 -8.82 7.14
N TRP A 258 -3.73 -9.28 6.00
CA TRP A 258 -3.68 -10.68 5.62
C TRP A 258 -2.23 -11.09 5.39
N ALA A 259 -1.84 -12.25 5.93
CA ALA A 259 -0.51 -12.84 5.82
C ALA A 259 -0.60 -14.18 5.07
N GLU A 260 0.54 -14.88 4.93
CA GLU A 260 0.64 -16.19 4.28
C GLU A 260 0.09 -16.15 2.85
N ASP A 261 0.76 -15.39 1.97
CA ASP A 261 0.29 -15.10 0.60
C ASP A 261 -1.14 -14.54 0.59
N CYS A 262 -1.42 -13.71 1.60
CA CYS A 262 -2.67 -13.01 1.80
C CYS A 262 -3.90 -13.95 1.89
N GLN A 263 -3.70 -15.17 2.37
CA GLN A 263 -4.77 -16.15 2.63
C GLN A 263 -5.31 -16.09 4.07
N THR A 264 -4.47 -15.67 5.02
CA THR A 264 -4.80 -15.72 6.44
C THR A 264 -4.96 -14.33 7.00
N ARG A 265 -6.17 -13.97 7.43
CA ARG A 265 -6.44 -12.69 8.10
C ARG A 265 -5.85 -12.70 9.52
N VAL A 266 -4.86 -11.84 9.77
CA VAL A 266 -4.13 -11.77 11.05
C VAL A 266 -4.55 -10.59 11.91
N ALA A 267 -5.08 -9.52 11.33
CA ALA A 267 -5.62 -8.38 12.07
C ALA A 267 -6.83 -7.77 11.36
N ARG A 268 -7.78 -7.21 12.12
CA ARG A 268 -9.02 -6.62 11.59
C ARG A 268 -9.57 -5.53 12.50
N GLN A 269 -10.09 -4.48 11.88
CA GLN A 269 -10.99 -3.52 12.51
C GLN A 269 -12.24 -3.33 11.63
N SER A 270 -13.39 -3.08 12.25
CA SER A 270 -14.63 -2.78 11.55
C SER A 270 -15.33 -1.61 12.21
N PHE A 271 -15.92 -0.72 11.41
CA PHE A 271 -16.60 0.47 11.91
C PHE A 271 -17.80 0.84 11.02
N VAL A 272 -18.74 1.58 11.61
CA VAL A 272 -20.00 1.97 10.98
C VAL A 272 -19.90 3.42 10.50
N LEU A 273 -20.25 3.62 9.23
CA LEU A 273 -20.28 4.90 8.56
C LEU A 273 -21.64 5.59 8.72
N GLY A 274 -21.63 6.92 8.59
CA GLY A 274 -22.85 7.71 8.50
C GLY A 274 -23.73 7.26 7.34
N ALA A 275 -25.05 7.46 7.47
CA ALA A 275 -25.96 7.20 6.37
C ALA A 275 -25.75 8.26 5.28
N SER A 276 -25.40 7.83 4.07
CA SER A 276 -25.23 8.70 2.90
C SER A 276 -25.54 7.93 1.62
N ASN A 277 -26.19 8.62 0.68
CA ASN A 277 -26.37 8.15 -0.70
C ASN A 277 -25.37 8.80 -1.67
N ARG A 278 -24.43 9.58 -1.13
CA ARG A 278 -23.28 10.14 -1.85
C ARG A 278 -22.02 9.39 -1.43
N PRO A 279 -20.96 9.43 -2.24
CA PRO A 279 -19.65 8.94 -1.82
C PRO A 279 -19.26 9.53 -0.45
N VAL A 280 -18.70 8.68 0.40
CA VAL A 280 -18.24 9.04 1.74
C VAL A 280 -16.76 8.73 1.83
N TYR A 281 -15.98 9.72 2.24
CA TYR A 281 -14.61 9.49 2.67
C TYR A 281 -14.61 8.73 4.00
N TRP A 282 -13.79 7.71 4.10
CA TRP A 282 -13.68 6.88 5.29
C TRP A 282 -12.21 6.75 5.68
N GLN A 283 -11.99 6.53 6.97
CA GLN A 283 -10.65 6.36 7.52
C GLN A 283 -10.69 5.40 8.72
N GLY A 284 -9.63 4.62 8.87
CA GLY A 284 -9.44 3.70 9.99
C GLY A 284 -7.98 3.29 10.11
N PHE A 285 -7.68 2.42 11.07
CA PHE A 285 -6.35 1.89 11.25
C PHE A 285 -6.39 0.48 11.80
N VAL A 286 -5.30 -0.26 11.62
CA VAL A 286 -5.12 -1.59 12.22
C VAL A 286 -3.74 -1.63 12.86
N VAL A 287 -3.64 -2.19 14.06
CA VAL A 287 -2.34 -2.52 14.65
C VAL A 287 -1.81 -3.77 13.94
N VAL A 288 -0.65 -3.65 13.31
CA VAL A 288 0.05 -4.79 12.70
C VAL A 288 0.50 -5.73 13.83
N PRO A 289 0.24 -7.06 13.76
CA PRO A 289 0.75 -7.99 14.76
C PRO A 289 2.27 -7.86 14.92
N GLU A 290 2.74 -7.90 16.16
CA GLU A 290 4.16 -7.66 16.50
C GLU A 290 5.11 -8.70 15.89
N ASP A 291 4.62 -9.92 15.71
CA ASP A 291 5.33 -11.08 15.17
C ASP A 291 5.20 -11.23 13.65
N LEU A 292 4.46 -10.36 12.97
CA LEU A 292 4.30 -10.40 11.53
C LEU A 292 5.51 -9.75 10.82
N GLU A 293 6.09 -10.48 9.86
CA GLU A 293 7.19 -10.01 9.02
C GLU A 293 7.02 -10.51 7.57
N GLY A 294 7.44 -9.70 6.61
CA GLY A 294 7.47 -10.03 5.18
C GLY A 294 6.21 -9.64 4.42
N ALA A 295 5.96 -10.34 3.31
CA ALA A 295 4.87 -10.02 2.40
C ALA A 295 3.49 -10.25 3.05
N ALA A 296 2.62 -9.26 2.91
CA ALA A 296 1.25 -9.27 3.41
C ALA A 296 0.33 -8.46 2.47
N CYS A 297 -0.96 -8.41 2.79
CA CYS A 297 -1.91 -7.54 2.10
C CYS A 297 -2.71 -6.70 3.08
N ALA A 298 -2.88 -5.44 2.74
CA ALA A 298 -3.88 -4.56 3.29
C ALA A 298 -5.18 -4.73 2.51
N VAL A 299 -6.28 -5.02 3.20
CA VAL A 299 -7.58 -5.28 2.58
C VAL A 299 -8.66 -4.45 3.27
N ALA A 300 -9.36 -3.64 2.47
CA ALA A 300 -10.61 -3.01 2.86
C ALA A 300 -11.78 -3.75 2.21
N SER A 301 -12.88 -3.99 2.94
CA SER A 301 -14.06 -4.65 2.40
C SER A 301 -15.38 -4.21 3.04
N THR A 302 -16.46 -4.38 2.29
CA THR A 302 -17.85 -4.25 2.78
C THR A 302 -18.70 -5.38 2.22
N GLY A 303 -19.63 -5.90 3.03
CA GLY A 303 -20.44 -7.07 2.68
C GLY A 303 -19.68 -8.39 2.83
N GLU A 304 -20.35 -9.49 2.46
CA GLU A 304 -19.79 -10.84 2.58
C GLU A 304 -19.19 -11.30 1.25
N PRO A 305 -17.95 -11.86 1.26
CA PRO A 305 -17.32 -12.43 0.08
C PRO A 305 -18.25 -13.28 -0.79
N GLY A 306 -18.26 -13.00 -2.10
CA GLY A 306 -19.08 -13.74 -3.08
C GLY A 306 -20.54 -13.28 -3.19
N THR A 307 -21.00 -12.35 -2.36
CA THR A 307 -22.33 -11.73 -2.54
C THR A 307 -22.29 -10.62 -3.60
N GLU A 308 -23.42 -10.33 -4.24
CA GLU A 308 -23.55 -9.29 -5.27
C GLU A 308 -23.13 -7.89 -4.78
N ASN A 309 -23.44 -7.59 -3.52
CA ASN A 309 -23.19 -6.28 -2.90
C ASN A 309 -21.80 -6.17 -2.26
N TRP A 310 -21.01 -7.24 -2.27
CA TRP A 310 -19.67 -7.21 -1.69
C TRP A 310 -18.72 -6.39 -2.55
N ARG A 311 -17.89 -5.60 -1.89
CA ARG A 311 -16.78 -4.86 -2.50
C ARG A 311 -15.53 -5.04 -1.66
N GLU A 312 -14.39 -5.15 -2.31
CA GLU A 312 -13.09 -5.32 -1.70
C GLU A 312 -12.05 -4.51 -2.47
N ALA A 313 -11.15 -3.88 -1.74
CA ALA A 313 -9.97 -3.23 -2.26
C ALA A 313 -8.75 -3.85 -1.57
N SER A 314 -7.74 -4.24 -2.33
CA SER A 314 -6.56 -4.92 -1.79
C SER A 314 -5.27 -4.36 -2.37
N VAL A 315 -4.29 -4.16 -1.49
CA VAL A 315 -2.95 -3.68 -1.85
C VAL A 315 -1.92 -4.54 -1.12
N PRO A 316 -0.93 -5.11 -1.80
CA PRO A 316 0.15 -5.81 -1.14
C PRO A 316 1.01 -4.81 -0.38
N ILE A 317 1.49 -5.23 0.78
CA ILE A 317 2.34 -4.46 1.66
C ILE A 317 3.52 -5.33 2.09
N ASN A 318 4.61 -4.70 2.49
CA ASN A 318 5.72 -5.40 3.14
C ASN A 318 5.79 -4.98 4.60
N VAL A 319 5.80 -5.95 5.50
CA VAL A 319 5.87 -5.73 6.94
C VAL A 319 7.31 -5.87 7.40
N LEU A 320 7.86 -4.80 7.94
CA LEU A 320 9.19 -4.78 8.52
C LEU A 320 9.11 -5.14 10.02
N PRO A 321 10.06 -5.93 10.55
CA PRO A 321 10.19 -6.12 11.97
C PRO A 321 10.65 -4.81 12.64
N PRO A 322 10.18 -4.51 13.86
CA PRO A 322 10.51 -3.25 14.55
C PRO A 322 12.00 -3.11 14.90
N THR A 323 12.82 -4.16 14.73
CA THR A 323 14.26 -4.10 14.98
C THR A 323 15.07 -3.57 13.80
N GLN A 324 14.48 -3.50 12.60
CA GLN A 324 15.14 -2.98 11.40
C GLN A 324 15.25 -1.46 11.41
N LEU A 325 16.33 -0.93 10.82
CA LEU A 325 16.55 0.52 10.75
C LEU A 325 15.53 1.17 9.81
N GLU A 326 15.19 0.47 8.73
CA GLU A 326 14.20 0.84 7.72
C GLU A 326 12.77 0.86 8.27
N ALA A 327 12.53 0.19 9.41
CA ALA A 327 11.25 0.24 10.12
C ALA A 327 11.06 1.54 10.92
N ARG A 328 12.05 2.45 10.91
CA ARG A 328 11.93 3.76 11.55
C ARG A 328 11.32 4.75 10.58
N GLY A 329 10.40 5.57 11.08
CA GLY A 329 9.73 6.53 10.24
C GLY A 329 8.70 7.35 10.99
N VAL A 330 8.09 8.28 10.29
CA VAL A 330 6.89 8.96 10.76
C VAL A 330 5.92 9.07 9.60
N THR A 331 4.64 8.86 9.87
CA THR A 331 3.59 8.91 8.86
C THR A 331 2.49 9.84 9.33
N ILE A 332 1.87 10.54 8.38
CA ILE A 332 0.68 11.36 8.62
C ILE A 332 -0.55 10.51 8.29
N GLY A 333 -1.37 10.22 9.28
CA GLY A 333 -2.67 9.60 9.12
C GLY A 333 -3.72 10.61 8.67
N ASN A 334 -3.82 11.77 9.29
CA ASN A 334 -4.74 12.84 8.87
C ASN A 334 -4.05 14.20 8.92
N PRO A 335 -4.34 15.10 7.98
CA PRO A 335 -5.21 14.96 6.81
C PRO A 335 -4.65 14.06 5.70
N PRO A 336 -5.50 13.48 4.83
CA PRO A 336 -5.03 12.88 3.60
C PRO A 336 -4.49 13.97 2.64
N PRO A 337 -3.61 13.61 1.70
CA PRO A 337 -3.12 14.53 0.67
C PRO A 337 -4.26 15.17 -0.13
N ASP A 338 -4.05 16.42 -0.55
CA ASP A 338 -4.96 17.21 -1.41
C ASP A 338 -6.35 17.44 -0.81
N SER A 339 -6.49 17.27 0.51
CA SER A 339 -7.74 17.53 1.20
C SER A 339 -7.94 19.01 1.50
N GLU A 340 -9.18 19.35 1.87
CA GLU A 340 -9.58 20.71 2.18
C GLU A 340 -9.71 20.92 3.69
N ALA A 341 -9.25 22.08 4.16
CA ALA A 341 -9.51 22.59 5.50
C ALA A 341 -10.13 23.98 5.42
N ILE A 342 -10.81 24.42 6.48
CA ILE A 342 -11.46 25.72 6.53
C ILE A 342 -10.72 26.62 7.52
N ALA A 343 -10.34 27.81 7.09
CA ALA A 343 -9.73 28.83 7.94
C ALA A 343 -10.61 29.15 9.16
N GLY A 344 -10.00 29.35 10.32
CA GLY A 344 -10.71 29.57 11.58
C GLY A 344 -11.26 28.29 12.25
N GLN A 345 -11.16 27.11 11.61
CA GLN A 345 -11.53 25.83 12.21
C GLN A 345 -10.33 25.07 12.79
N GLU A 346 -10.64 24.10 13.65
CA GLU A 346 -9.66 23.17 14.19
C GLU A 346 -9.35 22.08 13.16
N LEU A 347 -8.07 21.97 12.81
CA LEU A 347 -7.52 20.89 12.00
C LEU A 347 -6.95 19.84 12.95
N VAL A 348 -7.59 18.67 12.99
CA VAL A 348 -7.09 17.51 13.73
C VAL A 348 -6.02 16.83 12.90
N LEU A 349 -4.84 16.63 13.49
CA LEU A 349 -3.71 15.95 12.88
C LEU A 349 -3.40 14.71 13.67
N TYR A 350 -3.16 13.59 13.00
CA TYR A 350 -2.68 12.39 13.67
C TYR A 350 -1.85 11.53 12.73
N GLY A 351 -1.12 10.58 13.30
CA GLY A 351 -0.28 9.68 12.54
C GLY A 351 0.42 8.64 13.41
N THR A 352 1.47 8.04 12.85
CA THR A 352 2.27 7.02 13.55
C THR A 352 3.75 7.37 13.46
N ALA A 353 4.43 7.40 14.58
CA ALA A 353 5.89 7.41 14.68
C ALA A 353 6.36 5.96 14.83
N LEU A 354 6.97 5.43 13.77
CA LEU A 354 7.40 4.05 13.68
C LEU A 354 8.78 3.91 14.33
N ASN A 355 8.86 3.12 15.39
CA ASN A 355 10.12 2.71 16.05
C ASN A 355 11.08 3.87 16.38
N VAL A 356 10.54 5.03 16.75
CA VAL A 356 11.35 6.19 17.13
C VAL A 356 11.58 6.13 18.64
N SER A 357 12.78 5.70 19.02
CA SER A 357 13.15 5.35 20.38
C SER A 357 13.30 6.58 21.29
N GLU A 358 12.18 7.23 21.69
CA GLU A 358 12.14 8.27 22.74
C GLU A 358 12.33 9.74 22.30
N GLY A 359 12.02 10.09 21.04
CA GLY A 359 11.98 11.49 20.57
C GLY A 359 10.57 12.05 20.40
N PRO A 360 10.34 13.37 20.60
CA PRO A 360 9.04 13.96 20.31
C PRO A 360 8.78 13.97 18.79
N VAL A 361 7.52 13.75 18.41
CA VAL A 361 7.05 14.05 17.07
C VAL A 361 6.86 15.56 16.98
N SER A 362 7.46 16.17 15.96
CA SER A 362 7.33 17.59 15.66
C SER A 362 6.42 17.78 14.46
N VAL A 363 5.50 18.74 14.55
CA VAL A 363 4.59 19.12 13.47
C VAL A 363 4.83 20.58 13.13
N SER A 364 4.95 20.87 11.84
CA SER A 364 4.99 22.23 11.30
C SER A 364 3.93 22.37 10.21
N ILE A 365 3.23 23.51 10.21
CA ILE A 365 2.32 23.88 9.13
C ILE A 365 2.82 25.19 8.51
N LEU A 366 3.18 25.15 7.23
CA LEU A 366 3.71 26.26 6.46
C LEU A 366 2.76 26.57 5.30
N MET A 367 2.28 27.81 5.23
CA MET A 367 1.52 28.28 4.07
C MET A 367 2.46 28.52 2.88
N GLU A 368 1.94 28.42 1.65
CA GLU A 368 2.69 28.68 0.42
C GLU A 368 3.34 30.07 0.36
N ASN A 369 2.80 31.05 1.09
CA ASN A 369 3.35 32.41 1.21
C ASN A 369 4.49 32.53 2.22
N GLY A 370 4.95 31.43 2.81
CA GLY A 370 6.03 31.37 3.80
C GLY A 370 5.60 31.63 5.25
N ARG A 371 4.30 31.85 5.51
CA ARG A 371 3.79 32.03 6.88
C ARG A 371 3.73 30.69 7.61
N VAL A 372 4.42 30.61 8.75
CA VAL A 372 4.26 29.50 9.69
C VAL A 372 2.96 29.67 10.47
N VAL A 373 2.08 28.68 10.37
CA VAL A 373 0.79 28.65 11.08
C VAL A 373 0.93 27.99 12.44
N SER A 374 1.69 26.90 12.51
CA SER A 374 1.90 26.15 13.73
C SER A 374 3.26 25.47 13.71
N GLN A 375 3.85 25.34 14.89
CA GLN A 375 5.02 24.50 15.14
C GLN A 375 4.90 23.94 16.56
N THR A 376 4.66 22.64 16.68
CA THR A 376 4.41 21.97 17.96
C THR A 376 5.17 20.67 18.03
N SER A 377 5.44 20.21 19.25
CA SER A 377 6.11 18.93 19.51
C SER A 377 5.39 18.18 20.63
N PHE A 378 5.20 16.88 20.47
CA PHE A 378 4.49 16.03 21.43
C PHE A 378 5.05 14.61 21.45
N ASN A 379 4.76 13.87 22.52
CA ASN A 379 5.17 12.49 22.65
C ASN A 379 4.12 11.56 22.05
N THR A 380 4.56 10.45 21.48
CA THR A 380 3.67 9.39 21.00
C THR A 380 3.21 8.49 22.13
N ASP A 381 2.15 7.72 21.90
CA ASP A 381 1.80 6.61 22.76
C ASP A 381 2.69 5.38 22.51
N TYR A 382 2.37 4.28 23.20
CA TYR A 382 3.12 3.02 23.12
C TYR A 382 3.12 2.38 21.71
N TRP A 383 2.08 2.61 20.91
CA TRP A 383 1.97 2.09 19.54
C TRP A 383 2.49 3.08 18.49
N GLY A 384 3.17 4.14 18.94
CA GLY A 384 3.65 5.21 18.09
C GLY A 384 2.55 6.16 17.62
N TYR A 385 1.30 6.01 18.08
CA TYR A 385 0.23 6.92 17.69
C TYR A 385 0.50 8.31 18.27
N TRP A 386 0.23 9.31 17.44
CA TRP A 386 0.28 10.70 17.86
C TRP A 386 -0.92 11.45 17.31
N GLU A 387 -1.40 12.42 18.07
CA GLU A 387 -2.53 13.26 17.70
C GLU A 387 -2.35 14.66 18.27
N THR A 388 -2.70 15.66 17.48
CA THR A 388 -2.73 17.06 17.90
C THR A 388 -3.86 17.78 17.17
N ALA A 389 -4.29 18.90 17.70
CA ALA A 389 -5.29 19.75 17.08
C ALA A 389 -4.73 21.16 16.92
N VAL A 390 -4.84 21.71 15.72
CA VAL A 390 -4.31 23.03 15.38
C VAL A 390 -5.45 23.90 14.87
N THR A 391 -5.70 25.01 15.54
CA THR A 391 -6.65 26.01 15.02
C THR A 391 -5.99 26.80 13.89
N LEU A 392 -6.55 26.69 12.68
CA LEU A 392 -6.10 27.50 11.54
C LEU A 392 -6.54 28.95 11.77
N PRO A 393 -5.65 29.95 11.62
CA PRO A 393 -6.05 31.35 11.68
C PRO A 393 -7.17 31.67 10.68
N ILE A 394 -8.05 32.61 11.01
CA ILE A 394 -9.18 32.97 10.12
C ILE A 394 -8.73 33.69 8.84
N ASP A 395 -7.52 34.22 8.84
CA ASP A 395 -6.94 35.06 7.79
C ASP A 395 -5.95 34.31 6.87
N VAL A 396 -5.87 32.97 6.98
CA VAL A 396 -5.08 32.14 6.06
C VAL A 396 -5.95 31.53 4.96
N GLU A 397 -5.39 31.45 3.77
CA GLU A 397 -5.99 30.85 2.58
C GLU A 397 -4.86 30.39 1.65
N GLY A 398 -5.11 29.37 0.85
CA GLY A 398 -4.15 28.82 -0.12
C GLY A 398 -3.61 27.46 0.30
N LEU A 399 -2.55 27.01 -0.37
CA LEU A 399 -1.91 25.73 -0.06
C LEU A 399 -1.15 25.81 1.27
N ALA A 400 -1.28 24.77 2.08
CA ALA A 400 -0.51 24.59 3.30
C ALA A 400 0.21 23.23 3.26
N GLU A 401 1.52 23.27 3.51
CA GLU A 401 2.34 22.08 3.69
C GLU A 401 2.39 21.74 5.19
N ILE A 402 2.06 20.50 5.51
CA ILE A 402 2.16 19.94 6.85
C ILE A 402 3.35 19.00 6.84
N THR A 403 4.37 19.35 7.62
CA THR A 403 5.57 18.53 7.80
C THR A 403 5.54 17.92 9.19
N VAL A 404 5.74 16.61 9.25
CA VAL A 404 5.87 15.87 10.51
C VAL A 404 7.22 15.18 10.54
N SER A 405 7.98 15.41 11.60
CA SER A 405 9.30 14.81 11.78
C SER A 405 9.44 14.12 13.14
N ALA A 406 10.28 13.09 13.17
CA ALA A 406 10.59 12.36 14.39
C ALA A 406 12.03 11.82 14.32
N GLY A 407 12.65 11.65 15.49
CA GLY A 407 14.00 11.14 15.62
C GLY A 407 15.08 12.22 15.45
N GLU A 408 16.33 11.82 15.63
CA GLU A 408 17.50 12.71 15.57
C GLU A 408 18.66 12.05 14.82
N GLY A 409 19.53 12.87 14.21
CA GLY A 409 20.72 12.38 13.48
C GLY A 409 20.36 11.35 12.40
N ASP A 410 21.00 10.19 12.44
CA ASP A 410 20.78 9.09 11.49
C ASP A 410 19.40 8.40 11.65
N THR A 411 18.60 8.81 12.64
CA THR A 411 17.24 8.30 12.88
C THR A 411 16.15 9.30 12.51
N TYR A 412 16.55 10.50 12.06
CA TYR A 412 15.63 11.53 11.62
C TYR A 412 14.82 11.04 10.42
N ASN A 413 13.50 11.12 10.55
CA ASN A 413 12.57 10.85 9.48
C ASN A 413 11.54 11.95 9.41
N GLU A 414 11.03 12.17 8.20
CA GLU A 414 10.08 13.22 7.89
C GLU A 414 9.02 12.71 6.91
N SER A 415 7.79 13.17 7.09
CA SER A 415 6.68 12.98 6.18
C SER A 415 6.00 14.31 5.94
N THR A 416 5.64 14.58 4.69
CA THR A 416 4.94 15.80 4.30
C THR A 416 3.60 15.47 3.66
N THR A 417 2.63 16.38 3.80
CA THR A 417 1.36 16.37 3.05
C THR A 417 0.94 17.79 2.76
N ILE A 418 0.20 17.99 1.67
CA ILE A 418 -0.31 19.30 1.25
C ILE A 418 -1.83 19.29 1.37
N ILE A 419 -2.39 20.39 1.86
CA ILE A 419 -3.84 20.63 1.91
C ILE A 419 -4.19 21.99 1.31
N GLN A 420 -5.42 22.13 0.85
CA GLN A 420 -6.01 23.41 0.47
C GLN A 420 -6.74 24.03 1.66
N VAL A 421 -6.33 25.24 2.07
CA VAL A 421 -7.05 26.02 3.09
C VAL A 421 -8.03 26.96 2.40
N ASN A 422 -9.31 26.71 2.61
CA ASN A 422 -10.41 27.53 2.12
C ASN A 422 -10.72 28.68 3.09
N PRO A 423 -11.19 29.83 2.58
CA PRO A 423 -11.53 30.97 3.42
C PRO A 423 -12.67 30.62 4.38
N ALA A 424 -12.67 31.27 5.54
CA ALA A 424 -13.73 31.10 6.52
C ALA A 424 -15.09 31.53 5.91
N PRO A 425 -16.18 30.79 6.15
CA PRO A 425 -17.50 31.16 5.63
C PRO A 425 -17.87 32.57 6.10
N THR A 426 -18.13 33.47 5.14
CA THR A 426 -18.55 34.83 5.45
C THR A 426 -19.89 34.76 6.19
N PRO A 427 -20.04 35.35 7.38
CA PRO A 427 -21.31 35.35 8.07
C PRO A 427 -22.35 36.05 7.19
N THR A 428 -23.36 35.30 6.75
CA THR A 428 -24.51 35.87 6.04
C THR A 428 -25.21 36.82 7.01
N PRO A 429 -25.36 38.12 6.67
CA PRO A 429 -26.13 39.04 7.50
C PRO A 429 -27.53 38.46 7.73
N GLY A 430 -27.98 38.42 8.99
CA GLY A 430 -29.35 38.05 9.31
C GLY A 430 -30.35 39.03 8.64
N PRO A 431 -31.57 38.57 8.32
CA PRO A 431 -32.60 39.42 7.72
C PRO A 431 -33.04 40.58 8.61
#